data_AF-A0A7J9W7X6-F1
#
_entry.id   AF-A0A7J9W7X6-F1
#
_cell.length_a   1.000
_cell.length_b   1.000
_cell.length_c   1.000
_cell.angle_alpha   90.00
_cell.angle_beta   90.00
_cell.angle_gamma   90.00
#
_symmetry.space_group_name_H-M   'P 1'
#
loop_
_entity.id
_entity.type
_entity.pdbx_description
1 polymer ?
#
loop_
_entity_poly.entity_id
_entity_poly.type
_entity_poly.pdbx_seq_one_letter_code
_entity_poly.pdbx_strand_id
1 'polypeptide(L)'
;MPRTSAETAVRTYLTALRDPSSLRDEENVAALQSQLESASDHLERLRLRQQLLDLESPSIGRYEEDFITHAKAWADQEGITPSAFEAEGVPAGVLRKAGLAARRGRSGRGGTRRRVTVDQVRGAIPRGTFTIKTLQDKSGASPAVVRRVVADELAAGRLKDQGPDPDHRGPGRAATLYKKAR
;
A
#
# COMPACT_ATOMS: atom_id res chain seq x y z
N MET A 1 0.04 -25.67 17.58
CA MET A 1 0.79 -25.70 16.30
C MET A 1 -0.14 -25.19 15.19
N PRO A 2 -0.14 -23.89 14.83
CA PRO A 2 -1.05 -23.34 13.81
C PRO A 2 -0.45 -23.22 12.39
N ARG A 3 0.84 -23.58 12.17
CA ARG A 3 1.55 -23.38 10.89
C ARG A 3 0.96 -24.15 9.71
N THR A 4 0.55 -25.39 9.91
CA THR A 4 0.02 -26.27 8.85
C THR A 4 -1.34 -25.82 8.33
N SER A 5 -2.21 -25.29 9.18
CA SER A 5 -3.55 -24.85 8.77
C SER A 5 -3.49 -23.63 7.86
N ALA A 6 -2.63 -22.66 8.18
CA ALA A 6 -2.51 -21.41 7.41
C ALA A 6 -1.85 -21.63 6.05
N GLU A 7 -0.77 -22.42 6.01
CA GLU A 7 -0.10 -22.79 4.77
C GLU A 7 -1.02 -23.61 3.86
N THR A 8 -1.77 -24.57 4.42
CA THR A 8 -2.75 -25.36 3.66
C THR A 8 -3.84 -24.47 3.07
N ALA A 9 -4.40 -23.54 3.83
CA ALA A 9 -5.42 -22.61 3.33
C ALA A 9 -4.89 -21.74 2.17
N VAL A 10 -3.68 -21.18 2.30
CA VAL A 10 -3.07 -20.37 1.23
C VAL A 10 -2.79 -21.21 0.00
N ARG A 11 -2.20 -22.39 0.17
CA ARG A 11 -1.88 -23.31 -0.93
C ARG A 11 -3.12 -23.79 -1.65
N THR A 12 -4.15 -24.23 -0.92
CA THR A 12 -5.42 -24.69 -1.51
C THR A 12 -6.08 -23.58 -2.32
N TYR A 13 -6.08 -22.34 -1.82
CA TYR A 13 -6.62 -21.20 -2.54
C TYR A 13 -5.82 -20.85 -3.81
N LEU A 14 -4.48 -20.83 -3.75
CA LEU A 14 -3.65 -20.58 -4.93
C LEU A 14 -3.78 -21.70 -5.97
N THR A 15 -3.91 -22.95 -5.53
CA THR A 15 -4.23 -24.08 -6.42
C THR A 15 -5.61 -23.91 -7.04
N ALA A 16 -6.64 -23.56 -6.26
CA ALA A 16 -7.99 -23.26 -6.75
C ALA A 16 -7.98 -22.18 -7.83
N LEU A 17 -7.08 -21.20 -7.69
CA LEU A 17 -6.99 -20.04 -8.56
C LEU A 17 -6.27 -20.35 -9.88
N ARG A 18 -5.29 -21.26 -9.87
CA ARG A 18 -4.59 -21.74 -11.07
C ARG A 18 -5.34 -22.86 -11.79
N ASP A 19 -5.91 -23.79 -11.04
CA ASP A 19 -6.63 -24.95 -11.55
C ASP A 19 -7.83 -25.29 -10.63
N PRO A 20 -9.00 -24.67 -10.89
CA PRO A 20 -10.22 -24.94 -10.13
C PRO A 20 -10.68 -26.40 -10.28
N SER A 21 -10.35 -27.04 -11.41
CA SER A 21 -10.72 -28.44 -11.68
C SER A 21 -9.99 -29.42 -10.78
N SER A 22 -8.78 -29.10 -10.33
CA SER A 22 -8.00 -29.96 -9.41
C SER A 22 -8.62 -30.09 -8.02
N LEU A 23 -9.60 -29.25 -7.67
CA LEU A 23 -10.34 -29.32 -6.40
C LEU A 23 -11.70 -30.03 -6.54
N ARG A 24 -12.01 -30.57 -7.72
CA ARG A 24 -13.22 -31.37 -7.92
C ARG A 24 -13.06 -32.71 -7.19
N ASP A 25 -13.99 -33.02 -6.30
CA ASP A 25 -14.12 -34.37 -5.75
C ASP A 25 -14.67 -35.31 -6.84
N GLU A 26 -13.76 -35.88 -7.63
CA GLU A 26 -14.11 -36.83 -8.70
C GLU A 26 -14.95 -38.01 -8.15
N GLU A 27 -14.69 -38.42 -6.91
CA GLU A 27 -15.42 -39.50 -6.23
C GLU A 27 -16.89 -39.12 -5.98
N ASN A 28 -17.16 -37.89 -5.52
CA ASN A 28 -18.53 -37.40 -5.31
C ASN A 28 -19.26 -37.15 -6.64
N VAL A 29 -18.54 -36.69 -7.67
CA VAL A 29 -19.10 -36.52 -9.03
C VAL A 29 -19.54 -37.87 -9.59
N ALA A 30 -18.70 -38.91 -9.48
CA ALA A 30 -19.03 -40.27 -9.93
C ALA A 30 -20.20 -40.87 -9.15
N ALA A 31 -20.28 -40.64 -7.84
CA ALA A 31 -21.39 -41.08 -7.01
C ALA A 31 -22.72 -40.43 -7.43
N LEU A 32 -22.73 -39.12 -7.70
CA LEU A 32 -23.92 -38.40 -8.14
C LEU A 32 -24.34 -38.76 -9.57
N GLN A 33 -23.38 -39.01 -10.47
CA GLN A 33 -23.68 -39.52 -11.81
C GLN A 33 -24.39 -40.87 -11.72
N SER A 34 -23.90 -41.78 -10.88
CA SER A 34 -24.51 -43.10 -10.66
C SER A 34 -25.93 -42.97 -10.09
N GLN A 35 -26.14 -42.06 -9.14
CA GLN A 35 -27.47 -41.77 -8.59
C GLN A 35 -28.41 -41.21 -9.67
N LEU A 36 -27.93 -40.32 -10.54
CA LEU A 36 -28.71 -39.70 -11.61
C LEU A 36 -29.13 -40.70 -12.69
N GLU A 37 -28.30 -41.71 -12.97
CA GLU A 37 -28.65 -42.82 -13.86
C GLU A 37 -29.73 -43.73 -13.25
N SER A 38 -29.64 -43.99 -11.95
CA SER A 38 -30.62 -44.83 -11.23
C SER A 38 -31.93 -44.11 -10.87
N ALA A 39 -31.92 -42.77 -10.81
CA ALA A 39 -33.08 -41.97 -10.44
C ALA A 39 -34.11 -41.94 -11.57
N SER A 40 -35.33 -42.39 -11.25
CA SER A 40 -36.49 -42.43 -12.14
C SER A 40 -37.43 -41.23 -11.96
N ASP A 41 -37.37 -40.56 -10.82
CA ASP A 41 -38.12 -39.32 -10.56
C ASP A 41 -37.46 -38.12 -11.27
N HIS A 42 -38.25 -37.36 -12.03
CA HIS A 42 -37.76 -36.22 -12.82
C HIS A 42 -37.30 -35.04 -11.96
N LEU A 43 -37.92 -34.81 -10.80
CA LEU A 43 -37.51 -33.77 -9.85
C LEU A 43 -36.23 -34.18 -9.12
N GLU A 44 -36.10 -35.46 -8.76
CA GLU A 44 -34.89 -35.99 -8.14
C GLU A 44 -33.69 -35.89 -9.11
N ARG A 45 -33.88 -36.30 -10.37
CA ARG A 45 -32.87 -36.12 -11.43
C ARG A 45 -32.46 -34.67 -11.59
N LEU A 46 -33.40 -33.73 -11.55
CA LEU A 46 -33.10 -32.29 -11.67
C LEU A 46 -32.26 -31.80 -10.49
N ARG A 47 -32.58 -32.23 -9.27
CA ARG A 47 -31.82 -31.87 -8.07
C ARG A 47 -30.40 -32.45 -8.09
N LEU A 48 -30.26 -33.73 -8.46
CA LEU A 48 -28.96 -34.39 -8.61
C LEU A 48 -28.12 -33.72 -9.71
N ARG A 49 -28.78 -33.29 -10.81
CA ARG A 49 -28.12 -32.52 -11.89
C ARG A 49 -27.57 -31.19 -11.37
N GLN A 50 -28.34 -30.47 -10.56
CA GLN A 50 -27.89 -29.20 -9.97
C GLN A 50 -26.70 -29.43 -9.03
N GLN A 51 -26.75 -30.46 -8.18
CA GLN A 51 -25.64 -30.81 -7.28
C GLN A 51 -24.37 -31.17 -8.04
N LEU A 52 -24.51 -31.90 -9.15
CA LEU A 52 -23.39 -32.25 -10.03
C LEU A 52 -22.78 -30.99 -10.67
N LEU A 53 -23.60 -30.05 -11.16
CA LEU A 53 -23.12 -28.78 -11.70
C LEU A 53 -22.39 -27.94 -10.64
N ASP A 54 -22.88 -27.94 -9.41
CA ASP A 54 -22.26 -27.22 -8.28
C ASP A 54 -20.90 -27.84 -7.90
N LEU A 55 -20.76 -29.17 -8.00
CA LEU A 55 -19.50 -29.89 -7.77
C LEU A 55 -18.51 -29.79 -8.93
N GLU A 56 -19.00 -29.74 -10.17
CA GLU A 56 -18.17 -29.50 -11.37
C GLU A 56 -17.66 -28.06 -11.43
N SER A 57 -18.38 -27.10 -10.84
CA SER A 57 -17.96 -25.71 -10.74
C SER A 57 -17.70 -25.33 -9.27
N PRO A 58 -16.67 -25.90 -8.61
CA PRO A 58 -16.41 -25.60 -7.22
C PRO A 58 -16.15 -24.11 -7.07
N SER A 59 -17.01 -23.44 -6.31
CA SER A 59 -16.90 -22.00 -6.10
C SER A 59 -15.66 -21.69 -5.29
N ILE A 60 -14.72 -20.94 -5.87
CA ILE A 60 -13.50 -20.42 -5.20
C ILE A 60 -13.84 -19.69 -3.89
N GLY A 61 -15.07 -19.15 -3.78
CA GLY A 61 -15.56 -18.44 -2.60
C GLY A 61 -15.47 -19.20 -1.29
N ARG A 62 -15.56 -20.54 -1.28
CA ARG A 62 -15.39 -21.32 -0.03
C ARG A 62 -13.95 -21.29 0.48
N TYR A 63 -12.99 -21.40 -0.42
CA TYR A 63 -11.55 -21.33 -0.08
C TYR A 63 -11.08 -19.89 0.15
N GLU A 64 -11.81 -18.91 -0.39
CA GLU A 64 -11.54 -17.48 -0.18
C GLU A 64 -11.65 -17.10 1.31
N GLU A 65 -12.62 -17.63 2.06
CA GLU A 65 -12.82 -17.30 3.48
C GLU A 65 -11.67 -17.82 4.37
N ASP A 66 -11.23 -19.06 4.13
CA ASP A 66 -10.09 -19.66 4.83
C ASP A 66 -8.79 -18.91 4.48
N PHE A 67 -8.62 -18.54 3.21
CA PHE A 67 -7.52 -17.69 2.78
C PHE A 67 -7.56 -16.34 3.51
N ILE A 68 -8.70 -15.65 3.53
CA ILE A 68 -8.84 -14.34 4.19
C ILE A 68 -8.47 -14.42 5.68
N THR A 69 -8.87 -15.51 6.34
CA THR A 69 -8.65 -15.69 7.78
C THR A 69 -7.18 -15.92 8.11
N HIS A 70 -6.44 -16.66 7.28
CA HIS A 70 -5.09 -17.11 7.59
C HIS A 70 -3.97 -16.42 6.81
N ALA A 71 -4.26 -15.85 5.63
CA ALA A 71 -3.23 -15.35 4.71
C ALA A 71 -2.43 -14.19 5.31
N LYS A 72 -3.02 -13.36 6.17
CA LYS A 72 -2.29 -12.28 6.84
C LYS A 72 -1.17 -12.79 7.74
N ALA A 73 -1.50 -13.71 8.64
CA ALA A 73 -0.53 -14.24 9.60
C ALA A 73 0.60 -14.98 8.89
N TRP A 74 0.26 -15.72 7.83
CA TRP A 74 1.25 -16.42 7.00
C TRP A 74 2.16 -15.44 6.25
N ALA A 75 1.60 -14.42 5.61
CA ALA A 75 2.39 -13.44 4.86
C ALA A 75 3.30 -12.59 5.77
N ASP A 76 2.82 -12.19 6.94
CA ASP A 76 3.60 -11.43 7.93
C ASP A 76 4.78 -12.29 8.46
N GLN A 77 4.61 -13.61 8.56
CA GLN A 77 5.64 -14.55 8.99
C GLN A 77 6.68 -14.85 7.90
N GLU A 78 6.25 -15.05 6.66
CA GLU A 78 7.12 -15.35 5.52
C GLU A 78 7.73 -14.09 4.87
N GLY A 79 7.30 -12.90 5.31
CA GLY A 79 7.74 -11.63 4.72
C GLY A 79 7.22 -11.41 3.30
N ILE A 80 6.10 -12.04 2.94
CA ILE A 80 5.53 -11.98 1.60
C ILE A 80 4.68 -10.71 1.45
N THR A 81 4.97 -9.97 0.39
CA THR A 81 4.28 -8.72 0.11
C THR A 81 2.93 -8.95 -0.60
N PRO A 82 1.94 -8.06 -0.42
CA PRO A 82 0.67 -8.13 -1.16
C PRO A 82 0.86 -8.16 -2.69
N SER A 83 1.89 -7.47 -3.20
CA SER A 83 2.25 -7.47 -4.62
C SER A 83 2.67 -8.84 -5.14
N ALA A 84 3.23 -9.71 -4.30
CA ALA A 84 3.56 -11.08 -4.69
C ALA A 84 2.30 -11.93 -4.91
N PHE A 85 1.28 -11.75 -4.06
CA PHE A 85 -0.02 -12.41 -4.26
C PHE A 85 -0.75 -11.86 -5.49
N GLU A 86 -0.68 -10.56 -5.76
CA GLU A 86 -1.24 -9.97 -6.98
C GLU A 86 -0.57 -10.54 -8.24
N ALA A 87 0.75 -10.77 -8.20
CA ALA A 87 1.49 -11.40 -9.29
C ALA A 87 1.08 -12.86 -9.54
N GLU A 88 0.68 -13.59 -8.49
CA GLU A 88 0.09 -14.93 -8.62
C GLU A 88 -1.40 -14.92 -9.01
N GLY A 89 -1.99 -13.74 -9.23
CA GLY A 89 -3.37 -13.60 -9.72
C GLY A 89 -4.44 -13.45 -8.63
N VAL A 90 -4.05 -13.28 -7.36
CA VAL A 90 -5.03 -13.09 -6.27
C VAL A 90 -5.75 -11.74 -6.44
N PRO A 91 -7.09 -11.71 -6.47
CA PRO A 91 -7.82 -10.46 -6.66
C PRO A 91 -7.57 -9.47 -5.52
N ALA A 92 -7.36 -8.19 -5.86
CA ALA A 92 -7.13 -7.12 -4.89
C ALA A 92 -8.27 -6.95 -3.85
N GLY A 93 -9.49 -7.38 -4.20
CA GLY A 93 -10.62 -7.44 -3.25
C GLY A 93 -10.39 -8.44 -2.13
N VAL A 94 -9.86 -9.62 -2.46
CA VAL A 94 -9.55 -10.71 -1.51
C VAL A 94 -8.38 -10.31 -0.61
N LEU A 95 -7.31 -9.74 -1.18
CA LEU A 95 -6.18 -9.24 -0.39
C LEU A 95 -6.58 -8.16 0.61
N ARG A 96 -7.56 -7.32 0.25
CA ARG A 96 -8.08 -6.29 1.16
C ARG A 96 -8.91 -6.89 2.28
N LYS A 97 -9.78 -7.87 1.97
CA LYS A 97 -10.53 -8.61 2.98
C LYS A 97 -9.59 -9.37 3.93
N ALA A 98 -8.54 -9.97 3.39
CA ALA A 98 -7.49 -10.67 4.13
C ALA A 98 -6.61 -9.73 4.99
N GLY A 99 -6.75 -8.41 4.90
CA GLY A 99 -5.91 -7.48 5.65
C GLY A 99 -4.44 -7.45 5.19
N LEU A 100 -4.16 -8.00 4.00
CA LEU A 100 -2.86 -7.93 3.31
C LEU A 100 -2.74 -6.59 2.57
N ALA A 101 -3.81 -6.17 1.90
CA ALA A 101 -3.91 -4.85 1.33
C ALA A 101 -4.59 -3.92 2.34
N ALA A 102 -3.81 -3.05 2.98
CA ALA A 102 -4.40 -1.97 3.76
C ALA A 102 -5.41 -1.24 2.87
N ARG A 103 -6.62 -1.02 3.41
CA ARG A 103 -7.48 0.08 2.92
C ARG A 103 -6.52 1.26 2.82
N ARG A 104 -6.52 1.99 1.70
CA ARG A 104 -5.81 3.28 1.59
C ARG A 104 -6.45 4.27 2.59
N GLY A 105 -6.43 3.96 3.88
CA GLY A 105 -6.14 4.92 4.90
C GLY A 105 -4.86 5.59 4.44
N ARG A 106 -4.92 6.90 4.49
CA ARG A 106 -3.85 7.86 4.33
C ARG A 106 -2.73 7.55 5.34
N SER A 107 -2.13 6.35 5.30
CA SER A 107 -0.87 6.06 5.94
C SER A 107 0.17 6.75 5.09
N GLY A 108 0.91 7.63 5.77
CA GLY A 108 1.77 8.61 5.15
C GLY A 108 2.52 7.98 4.00
N ARG A 109 2.36 8.61 2.83
CA ARG A 109 3.38 8.61 1.79
C ARG A 109 4.71 8.53 2.54
N GLY A 110 5.36 7.37 2.46
CA GLY A 110 6.80 7.29 2.57
C GLY A 110 7.27 8.24 1.48
N GLY A 111 7.26 9.52 1.81
CA GLY A 111 7.86 10.55 1.03
C GLY A 111 9.28 10.07 1.02
N THR A 112 9.70 9.52 -0.12
CA THR A 112 10.99 9.87 -0.69
C THR A 112 11.28 11.24 -0.13
N ARG A 113 12.17 11.36 0.87
CA ARG A 113 12.50 12.66 1.46
C ARG A 113 12.74 13.53 0.26
N ARG A 114 11.79 14.42 -0.05
CA ARG A 114 11.73 15.07 -1.35
C ARG A 114 12.99 15.88 -1.32
N ARG A 115 14.04 15.43 -2.03
CA ARG A 115 15.36 16.04 -1.90
C ARG A 115 15.17 17.45 -2.42
N VAL A 116 15.03 18.39 -1.50
CA VAL A 116 14.78 19.78 -1.85
C VAL A 116 16.03 20.24 -2.58
N THR A 117 15.88 20.50 -3.88
CA THR A 117 16.99 20.95 -4.71
C THR A 117 17.31 22.40 -4.39
N VAL A 118 18.54 22.83 -4.71
CA VAL A 118 18.98 24.23 -4.53
C VAL A 118 18.02 25.20 -5.22
N ASP A 119 17.53 24.85 -6.42
CA ASP A 119 16.59 25.68 -7.17
C ASP A 119 15.23 25.79 -6.51
N GLN A 120 14.78 24.74 -5.83
CA GLN A 120 13.55 24.78 -5.04
C GLN A 120 13.69 25.72 -3.83
N VAL A 121 14.86 25.74 -3.18
CA VAL A 121 15.15 26.71 -2.11
C VAL A 121 15.19 28.13 -2.66
N ARG A 122 15.84 28.35 -3.82
CA ARG A 122 15.87 29.66 -4.50
C ARG A 122 14.47 30.16 -4.88
N GLY A 123 13.62 29.28 -5.40
CA GLY A 123 12.23 29.61 -5.75
C GLY A 123 11.35 29.90 -4.52
N ALA A 124 11.68 29.34 -3.36
CA ALA A 124 10.98 29.58 -2.10
C ALA A 124 11.38 30.91 -1.42
N ILE A 125 12.40 31.63 -1.93
CA ILE A 125 12.85 32.91 -1.38
C ILE A 125 11.72 33.96 -1.53
N PRO A 126 11.18 34.49 -0.42
CA PRO A 126 10.17 35.54 -0.48
C PRO A 126 10.71 36.82 -1.12
N ARG A 127 9.83 37.59 -1.77
CA ARG A 127 10.17 38.93 -2.31
C ARG A 127 10.40 39.99 -1.21
N GLY A 128 9.96 39.71 0.03
CA GLY A 128 10.11 40.59 1.19
C GLY A 128 11.35 40.27 2.03
N THR A 129 11.43 40.87 3.23
CA THR A 129 12.38 40.44 4.26
C THR A 129 12.01 39.05 4.77
N PHE A 130 13.00 38.19 4.99
CA PHE A 130 12.80 36.84 5.49
C PHE A 130 13.95 36.41 6.40
N THR A 131 13.67 35.45 7.28
CA THR A 131 14.69 34.78 8.11
C THR A 131 15.02 33.40 7.54
N ILE A 132 16.16 32.83 7.94
CA ILE A 132 16.55 31.44 7.61
C ILE A 132 15.45 30.45 8.03
N LYS A 133 14.81 30.67 9.18
CA LYS A 133 13.75 29.80 9.71
C LYS A 133 12.51 29.83 8.81
N THR A 134 12.06 31.02 8.41
CA THR A 134 10.92 31.15 7.49
C THR A 134 11.20 30.48 6.14
N LEU A 135 12.44 30.58 5.65
CA LEU A 135 12.85 29.93 4.40
C LEU A 135 12.93 28.41 4.55
N GLN A 136 13.39 27.91 5.69
CA GLN A 136 13.39 26.49 6.04
C GLN A 136 11.96 25.93 6.05
N ASP A 137 11.03 26.60 6.74
CA ASP A 137 9.63 26.15 6.86
C ASP A 137 8.92 26.15 5.49
N LYS A 138 9.22 27.14 4.63
CA LYS A 138 8.64 27.23 3.27
C LYS A 138 9.25 26.25 2.27
N SER A 139 10.57 26.04 2.33
CA SER A 139 11.27 25.17 1.38
C SER A 139 11.25 23.70 1.79
N GLY A 140 11.08 23.40 3.08
CA GLY A 140 11.25 22.07 3.65
C GLY A 140 12.70 21.56 3.60
N ALA A 141 13.66 22.43 3.28
CA ALA A 141 15.08 22.07 3.18
C ALA A 141 15.75 22.00 4.55
N SER A 142 16.86 21.27 4.62
CA SER A 142 17.70 21.23 5.83
C SER A 142 18.32 22.62 6.12
N PRO A 143 18.49 23.02 7.40
CA PRO A 143 19.11 24.29 7.78
C PRO A 143 20.47 24.54 7.10
N ALA A 144 21.27 23.49 6.90
CA ALA A 144 22.58 23.59 6.24
C ALA A 144 22.45 23.97 4.76
N VAL A 145 21.46 23.42 4.06
CA VAL A 145 21.20 23.71 2.65
C VAL A 145 20.70 25.14 2.51
N VAL A 146 19.76 25.58 3.36
CA VAL A 146 19.26 26.96 3.35
C VAL A 146 20.39 27.96 3.57
N ARG A 147 21.27 27.73 4.56
CA ARG A 147 22.43 28.60 4.81
C ARG A 147 23.37 28.67 3.62
N ARG A 148 23.65 27.54 2.98
CA ARG A 148 24.48 27.50 1.76
C ARG A 148 23.86 28.32 0.64
N VAL A 149 22.56 28.14 0.35
CA VAL A 149 21.87 28.90 -0.70
C VAL A 149 21.87 30.39 -0.39
N VAL A 150 21.60 30.78 0.86
CA VAL A 150 21.64 32.20 1.26
C VAL A 150 23.04 32.78 1.10
N ALA A 151 24.10 32.05 1.47
CA ALA A 151 25.48 32.47 1.28
C ALA A 151 25.84 32.62 -0.22
N ASP A 152 25.45 31.66 -1.06
CA ASP A 152 25.66 31.72 -2.51
C ASP A 152 24.93 32.92 -3.14
N GLU A 153 23.72 33.23 -2.67
CA GLU A 153 22.93 34.36 -3.16
C GLU A 153 23.41 35.73 -2.63
N LEU A 154 23.97 35.78 -1.42
CA LEU A 154 24.67 36.96 -0.90
C LEU A 154 25.96 37.23 -1.69
N ALA A 155 26.74 36.18 -1.97
CA ALA A 155 27.95 36.29 -2.79
C ALA A 155 27.63 36.69 -4.24
N ALA A 156 26.51 36.22 -4.79
CA ALA A 156 26.02 36.64 -6.10
C ALA A 156 25.37 38.04 -6.11
N GLY A 157 25.31 38.74 -4.98
CA GLY A 157 24.70 40.07 -4.85
C GLY A 157 23.17 40.08 -5.02
N ARG A 158 22.52 38.92 -5.04
CA ARG A 158 21.06 38.77 -5.20
C ARG A 158 20.30 38.86 -3.88
N LEU A 159 20.99 38.73 -2.75
CA LEU A 159 20.48 39.02 -1.42
C LEU A 159 21.31 40.13 -0.76
N LYS A 160 20.68 40.86 0.15
CA LYS A 160 21.34 41.80 1.06
C LYS A 160 21.00 41.41 2.50
N ASP A 161 22.03 41.32 3.33
CA ASP A 161 21.90 41.19 4.77
C ASP A 161 21.38 42.52 5.35
N GLN A 162 20.26 42.47 6.06
CA GLN A 162 19.62 43.62 6.71
C GLN A 162 19.92 43.67 8.21
N GLY A 163 20.73 42.74 8.72
CA GLY A 163 21.10 42.67 10.13
C GLY A 163 20.06 41.95 10.99
N PRO A 164 20.22 42.01 12.32
CA PRO A 164 19.31 41.36 13.27
C PRO A 164 17.92 42.00 13.22
N ASP A 165 16.89 41.16 13.37
CA ASP A 165 15.49 41.58 13.41
C ASP A 165 15.23 42.58 14.55
N PRO A 166 14.87 43.84 14.23
CA PRO A 166 14.63 44.87 15.23
C PRO A 166 13.35 44.62 16.06
N ASP A 167 12.44 43.77 15.58
CA ASP A 167 11.17 43.46 16.24
C ASP A 167 11.24 42.20 17.13
N HIS A 168 12.44 41.61 17.31
CA HIS A 168 12.60 40.41 18.14
C HIS A 168 12.34 40.69 19.64
N ARG A 169 11.20 40.24 20.14
CA ARG A 169 10.88 40.20 21.57
C ARG A 169 10.87 38.74 22.07
N GLY A 170 12.02 38.22 22.47
CA GLY A 170 12.12 36.89 23.06
C GLY A 170 13.48 36.62 23.72
N PRO A 171 13.58 35.61 24.60
CA PRO A 171 14.86 35.15 25.12
C PRO A 171 15.64 34.44 24.01
N GLY A 172 16.69 35.07 23.49
CA GLY A 172 17.53 34.51 22.43
C GLY A 172 18.24 35.58 21.59
N ARG A 173 19.07 35.14 20.64
CA ARG A 173 19.67 36.04 19.64
C ARG A 173 18.61 36.38 18.58
N ALA A 174 18.48 37.67 18.25
CA ALA A 174 17.60 38.13 17.18
C ALA A 174 17.99 37.44 15.85
N ALA A 175 16.98 36.99 15.09
CA ALA A 175 17.21 36.32 13.83
C ALA A 175 17.72 37.33 12.78
N THR A 176 18.73 36.96 12.00
CA THR A 176 19.19 37.80 10.89
C THR A 176 18.16 37.85 9.78
N LEU A 177 17.82 39.07 9.35
CA LEU A 177 16.91 39.34 8.25
C LEU A 177 17.69 39.46 6.94
N TYR A 178 17.20 38.77 5.91
CA TYR A 178 17.71 38.85 4.55
C TYR A 178 16.63 39.45 3.64
N LYS A 179 17.05 40.22 2.65
CA LYS A 179 16.16 40.79 1.64
C LYS A 179 16.72 40.54 0.25
N LYS A 180 15.84 40.25 -0.72
CA LYS A 180 16.24 40.16 -2.12
C LYS A 180 16.72 41.53 -2.62
N ALA A 181 17.93 41.57 -3.19
CA ALA A 181 18.41 42.72 -3.93
C ALA A 181 17.51 42.89 -5.18
N ARG A 182 17.08 44.12 -5.43
CA ARG A 182 16.15 44.43 -6.53
C ARG A 182 16.80 44.19 -7.88
#